data_AF-A0A7S2W0Q4-F1
#
_entry.id   AF-A0A7S2W0Q4-F1
#
_cell.length_a   1.000
_cell.length_b   1.000
_cell.length_c   1.000
_cell.angle_alpha   90.00
_cell.angle_beta   90.00
_cell.angle_gamma   90.00
#
_symmetry.space_group_name_H-M   'P 1'
#
loop_
_entity.id
_entity.type
_entity.pdbx_description
1 polymer ?
#
loop_
_entity_poly.entity_id
_entity_poly.type
_entity_poly.pdbx_seq_one_letter_code
_entity_poly.pdbx_strand_id
1 'polypeptide(L)'
;MSKEGKDLNVLESVDEENEYVSHDMKALTEEAENSNISLESITDGSNERGIPKVKFIDDIGQFAESFNPAASSELLIGAFSDLFGKFKAYETSLGQKKA
;
A
#
# COMPACT_ATOMS: atom_id res chain seq x y z
N MET A 1 -56.21 -18.04 37.07
CA MET A 1 -55.26 -18.78 36.22
C MET A 1 -55.33 -18.17 34.83
N SER A 2 -54.30 -17.95 34.02
CA SER A 2 -52.85 -17.79 34.18
C SER A 2 -52.35 -17.56 32.74
N LYS A 3 -51.77 -16.38 32.47
CA LYS A 3 -50.87 -16.03 31.32
C LYS A 3 -51.57 -16.09 29.93
N GLU A 4 -51.25 -15.36 28.86
CA GLU A 4 -50.03 -14.75 28.27
C GLU A 4 -50.50 -13.50 27.48
N GLY A 5 -49.75 -12.44 27.20
CA GLY A 5 -48.31 -12.25 27.15
C GLY A 5 -47.85 -11.94 25.72
N LYS A 6 -47.84 -10.64 25.36
CA LYS A 6 -47.10 -9.97 24.26
C LYS A 6 -47.52 -10.24 22.81
N ASP A 7 -47.87 -9.16 22.12
CA ASP A 7 -47.33 -8.87 20.78
C ASP A 7 -47.01 -7.37 20.72
N LEU A 8 -45.73 -7.06 20.98
CA LEU A 8 -45.15 -5.76 20.64
C LEU A 8 -44.90 -5.77 19.13
N ASN A 9 -45.76 -5.09 18.37
CA ASN A 9 -45.48 -4.79 16.98
C ASN A 9 -44.60 -3.53 16.94
N VAL A 10 -43.29 -3.70 17.11
CA VAL A 10 -42.30 -2.67 16.78
C VAL A 10 -41.80 -3.01 15.39
N LEU A 11 -42.32 -2.28 14.41
CA LEU A 11 -41.73 -2.12 13.09
C LEU A 11 -40.33 -1.53 13.30
N GLU A 12 -39.32 -2.39 13.38
CA GLU A 12 -37.94 -1.98 13.28
C GLU A 12 -37.59 -2.01 11.79
N SER A 13 -37.58 -0.80 11.21
CA SER A 13 -37.07 -0.51 9.88
C SER A 13 -35.61 -0.97 9.81
N VAL A 14 -35.34 -1.98 9.00
CA VAL A 14 -33.97 -2.43 8.70
C VAL A 14 -33.42 -1.49 7.65
N ASP A 15 -32.48 -0.64 8.05
CA ASP A 15 -31.74 0.27 7.17
C ASP A 15 -30.77 -0.54 6.28
N GLU A 16 -31.06 -0.62 4.97
CA GLU A 16 -30.25 -1.31 3.95
C GLU A 16 -28.95 -0.57 3.56
N GLU A 17 -28.62 0.56 4.18
CA GLU A 17 -27.54 1.47 3.75
C GLU A 17 -26.16 1.16 4.39
N ASN A 18 -26.06 0.16 5.27
CA ASN A 18 -24.86 -0.03 6.12
C ASN A 18 -23.84 -1.07 5.59
N GLU A 19 -24.10 -1.71 4.45
CA GLU A 19 -23.26 -2.82 3.97
C GLU A 19 -22.14 -2.38 2.99
N TYR A 20 -22.32 -1.25 2.28
CA TYR A 20 -21.40 -0.80 1.24
C TYR A 20 -20.10 -0.15 1.77
N VAL A 21 -20.16 0.56 2.90
CA VAL A 21 -19.00 1.28 3.47
C VAL A 21 -17.92 0.32 3.96
N SER A 22 -18.29 -0.93 4.31
CA SER A 22 -17.33 -1.91 4.84
C SER A 22 -16.42 -2.49 3.77
N HIS A 23 -16.89 -2.61 2.51
CA HIS A 23 -16.15 -3.30 1.47
C HIS A 23 -14.97 -2.46 0.95
N ASP A 24 -15.20 -1.17 0.69
CA ASP A 24 -14.16 -0.26 0.20
C ASP A 24 -13.09 0.03 1.26
N MET A 25 -13.49 0.21 2.52
CA MET A 25 -12.54 0.35 3.63
C MET A 25 -11.68 -0.91 3.78
N LYS A 26 -12.30 -2.09 3.64
CA LYS A 26 -11.60 -3.37 3.74
C LYS A 26 -10.58 -3.55 2.61
N ALA A 27 -10.96 -3.24 1.37
CA ALA A 27 -10.06 -3.30 0.23
C ALA A 27 -8.87 -2.33 0.37
N LEU A 28 -9.12 -1.10 0.84
CA LEU A 28 -8.07 -0.13 1.10
C LEU A 28 -7.15 -0.55 2.26
N THR A 29 -7.67 -1.18 3.31
CA THR A 29 -6.85 -1.74 4.38
C THR A 29 -6.05 -2.94 3.92
N GLU A 30 -6.60 -3.83 3.10
CA GLU A 30 -5.87 -4.98 2.56
C GLU A 30 -4.74 -4.53 1.62
N GLU A 31 -4.99 -3.56 0.73
CA GLU A 31 -3.96 -2.95 -0.12
C GLU A 31 -2.88 -2.24 0.71
N ALA A 32 -3.27 -1.50 1.75
CA ALA A 32 -2.33 -0.84 2.66
C ALA A 32 -1.49 -1.85 3.46
N GLU A 33 -2.09 -2.94 3.95
CA GLU A 33 -1.38 -4.03 4.63
C GLU A 33 -0.42 -4.77 3.68
N ASN A 34 -0.83 -5.01 2.43
CA ASN A 34 0.00 -5.63 1.40
C ASN A 34 1.12 -4.70 0.89
N SER A 35 0.97 -3.39 1.03
CA SER A 35 1.98 -2.39 0.67
C SER A 35 2.81 -1.88 1.85
N ASN A 36 2.52 -2.31 3.07
CA ASN A 36 3.29 -1.97 4.27
C ASN A 36 4.54 -2.86 4.38
N ILE A 37 5.50 -2.60 3.49
CA ILE A 37 6.81 -3.24 3.54
C ILE A 37 7.57 -2.73 4.78
N SER A 38 8.01 -3.64 5.65
CA SER A 38 8.82 -3.24 6.81
C SER A 38 10.14 -2.62 6.34
N LEU A 39 10.59 -1.54 6.99
CA LEU A 39 11.92 -0.97 6.73
C LEU A 39 13.04 -2.00 6.93
N GLU A 40 12.85 -2.99 7.81
CA GLU A 40 13.82 -4.07 8.01
C GLU A 40 13.94 -5.01 6.79
N SER A 41 12.92 -5.13 5.93
CA SER A 41 13.01 -5.99 4.75
C SER A 41 13.79 -5.37 3.60
N ILE A 42 13.96 -4.04 3.61
CA ILE A 42 14.71 -3.26 2.61
C ILE A 42 16.04 -2.73 3.15
N THR A 43 16.44 -3.08 4.38
CA THR A 43 17.69 -2.62 4.99
C THR A 43 18.52 -3.79 5.54
N ASP A 44 19.84 -3.66 5.48
CA ASP A 44 20.82 -4.61 6.03
C ASP A 44 21.63 -3.94 7.15
N GLY A 45 20.96 -3.78 8.30
CA GLY A 45 21.52 -3.13 9.48
C GLY A 45 21.70 -1.62 9.32
N SER A 46 22.69 -1.06 10.02
CA SER A 46 22.96 0.39 10.04
C SER A 46 24.47 0.66 9.89
N ASN A 47 24.84 1.85 9.41
CA ASN A 47 26.22 2.32 9.38
C ASN A 47 26.66 2.91 10.74
N GLU A 48 27.92 3.33 10.87
CA GLU A 48 28.50 3.92 12.09
C GLU A 48 27.75 5.15 12.61
N ARG A 49 26.94 5.78 11.76
CA ARG A 49 26.14 6.97 12.08
C ARG A 49 24.68 6.63 12.43
N GLY A 50 24.34 5.35 12.53
CA GLY A 50 22.98 4.87 12.81
C GLY A 50 22.01 5.00 11.63
N ILE A 51 22.53 5.22 10.41
CA ILE A 51 21.69 5.31 9.21
C ILE A 51 21.53 3.89 8.65
N PRO A 52 20.29 3.42 8.41
CA PRO A 52 20.05 2.10 7.83
C PRO A 52 20.75 1.93 6.49
N LYS A 53 21.44 0.80 6.30
CA LYS A 53 22.06 0.47 5.00
C LYS A 53 20.98 -0.14 4.13
N VAL A 54 20.70 0.46 2.97
CA VAL A 54 19.69 -0.08 2.05
C VAL A 54 20.18 -1.39 1.47
N LYS A 55 19.33 -2.41 1.50
CA LYS A 55 19.53 -3.68 0.80
C LYS A 55 19.10 -3.46 -0.66
N PHE A 56 20.05 -3.09 -1.51
CA PHE A 56 19.78 -2.98 -2.94
C PHE A 56 19.66 -4.38 -3.54
N ILE A 57 18.52 -4.69 -4.13
CA ILE A 57 18.33 -5.93 -4.88
C ILE A 57 18.67 -5.61 -6.33
N ASP A 58 19.90 -5.91 -6.73
CA ASP A 58 20.41 -5.64 -8.09
C ASP A 58 19.76 -6.58 -9.14
N ASP A 59 19.25 -7.73 -8.69
CA ASP A 59 18.55 -8.69 -9.52
C ASP A 59 17.06 -8.32 -9.65
N ILE A 60 16.65 -7.94 -10.87
CA ILE A 60 15.28 -7.50 -11.17
C ILE A 60 14.25 -8.62 -10.91
N GLY A 61 14.62 -9.89 -11.12
CA GLY A 61 13.74 -11.03 -10.84
C GLY A 61 13.48 -11.19 -9.35
N GLN A 62 14.55 -11.16 -8.55
CA GLN A 62 14.42 -11.20 -7.08
C GLN A 62 13.68 -9.98 -6.53
N PHE A 63 13.86 -8.81 -7.15
CA PHE A 63 13.10 -7.62 -6.78
C PHE A 63 11.60 -7.80 -7.09
N ALA A 64 11.25 -8.34 -8.25
CA ALA A 64 9.86 -8.61 -8.62
C ALA A 64 9.20 -9.61 -7.64
N GLU A 65 9.95 -10.62 -7.22
CA GLU A 65 9.51 -11.64 -6.25
C GLU A 65 9.37 -11.11 -4.81
N SER A 66 9.90 -9.91 -4.51
CA SER A 66 9.74 -9.30 -3.18
C SER A 66 8.33 -8.76 -2.91
N PHE A 67 7.51 -8.63 -3.96
CA PHE A 67 6.10 -8.24 -3.87
C PHE A 67 5.20 -9.48 -3.75
N ASN A 68 4.05 -9.35 -3.10
CA ASN A 68 3.04 -10.40 -3.04
C ASN A 68 1.67 -9.88 -3.49
N PRO A 69 1.17 -10.27 -4.69
CA PRO A 69 1.82 -11.17 -5.66
C PRO A 69 3.06 -10.53 -6.30
N ALA A 70 3.91 -11.35 -6.92
CA ALA A 70 5.13 -10.87 -7.60
C ALA A 70 4.78 -9.77 -8.61
N ALA A 71 5.58 -8.70 -8.63
CA ALA A 71 5.31 -7.54 -9.46
C ALA A 71 5.33 -7.91 -10.94
N SER A 72 4.31 -7.47 -11.70
CA SER A 72 4.29 -7.68 -13.14
C SER A 72 5.35 -6.83 -13.84
N SER A 73 5.74 -7.24 -15.05
CA SER A 73 6.73 -6.51 -15.84
C SER A 73 6.23 -5.11 -16.22
N GLU A 74 4.94 -4.95 -16.50
CA GLU A 74 4.32 -3.67 -16.83
C GLU A 74 4.40 -2.69 -15.66
N LEU A 75 4.17 -3.16 -14.43
CA LEU A 75 4.26 -2.33 -13.22
C LEU A 75 5.70 -1.85 -13.02
N LEU A 76 6.68 -2.74 -13.16
CA LEU A 76 8.11 -2.42 -13.02
C LEU A 76 8.57 -1.42 -14.09
N ILE A 77 8.15 -1.60 -15.35
CA ILE A 77 8.47 -0.69 -16.46
C ILE A 77 7.83 0.69 -16.22
N GLY A 78 6.59 0.73 -15.74
CA GLY A 78 5.89 1.97 -15.38
C GLY A 78 6.62 2.73 -14.27
N ALA A 79 6.97 2.03 -13.18
CA ALA A 79 7.70 2.60 -12.06
C ALA A 79 9.08 3.14 -12.48
N PHE A 80 9.83 2.39 -13.30
CA PHE A 80 11.09 2.85 -13.86
C PHE A 80 10.93 4.12 -14.69
N SER A 81 9.92 4.16 -15.57
CA SER A 81 9.69 5.30 -16.47
C SER A 81 9.35 6.58 -15.70
N ASP A 82 8.55 6.47 -14.63
CA ASP A 82 8.25 7.60 -13.74
C ASP A 82 9.50 8.08 -12.99
N LEU A 83 10.27 7.17 -12.40
CA LEU A 83 11.50 7.50 -11.68
C LEU A 83 12.53 8.16 -12.61
N PHE A 84 12.67 7.64 -13.82
CA PHE A 84 13.54 8.20 -14.85
C PHE A 84 13.09 9.60 -15.28
N GLY A 85 11.78 9.80 -15.46
CA GLY A 85 11.22 11.13 -15.74
C GLY A 85 11.57 12.16 -14.66
N LYS A 86 11.38 11.79 -13.38
CA LYS A 86 11.77 12.61 -12.23
C LYS A 86 13.27 12.91 -12.21
N PHE A 87 14.10 11.89 -12.45
CA PHE A 87 15.54 12.06 -12.55
C PHE A 87 15.92 13.10 -13.62
N LYS A 88 15.36 13.00 -14.83
CA LYS A 88 15.62 13.95 -15.93
C LYS A 88 15.16 15.38 -15.60
N ALA A 89 14.05 15.52 -14.89
CA ALA A 89 13.59 16.82 -14.41
C ALA A 89 14.57 17.45 -13.40
N TYR A 90 15.08 16.65 -12.45
CA TYR A 90 16.10 17.10 -11.50
C TYR A 90 17.43 17.43 -12.18
N GLU A 91 17.87 16.62 -13.14
CA GLU A 91 19.10 16.86 -13.91
C GLU A 91 19.03 18.20 -14.65
N THR A 92 17.90 18.48 -15.30
CA THR A 92 17.65 19.76 -15.99
C THR A 92 17.69 20.93 -15.00
N SER A 93 17.03 20.78 -13.84
CA SER A 93 16.96 21.82 -12.82
C SER A 93 18.32 22.13 -12.18
N LEU A 94 19.17 21.11 -12.01
CA LEU A 94 20.53 21.28 -11.50
C LEU A 94 21.47 21.85 -12.57
N GLY A 95 21.29 21.48 -13.83
CA GLY A 95 22.02 22.07 -14.96
C GLY A 95 21.76 23.56 -15.08
N GLN A 96 20.52 24.01 -14.86
CA GLN A 96 20.15 25.43 -14.86
C GLN A 96 20.72 26.21 -13.69
N LYS A 97 20.87 25.60 -12.50
CA LYS A 97 21.46 26.27 -11.33
C LYS A 97 22.99 26.41 -11.38
N LYS A 98 23.65 25.68 -12.27
CA LYS A 98 25.11 25.76 -12.48
C LYS A 98 25.52 26.79 -13.55
N ALA A 99 24.55 27.37 -14.28
CA ALA A 99 24.77 28.35 -15.34
C ALA A 99 24.66 29.80 -14.83
#